data_AF-A0A662H1N8-F1
#
_entry.id   AF-A0A662H1N8-F1
#
_cell.length_a   1.000
_cell.length_b   1.000
_cell.length_c   1.000
_cell.angle_alpha   90.00
_cell.angle_beta   90.00
_cell.angle_gamma   90.00
#
_symmetry.space_group_name_H-M   'P 1'
#
loop_
_entity.id
_entity.type
_entity.pdbx_description
1 polymer ?
#
loop_
_entity_poly.entity_id
_entity_poly.type
_entity_poly.pdbx_seq_one_letter_code
_entity_poly.pdbx_strand_id
1 'polypeptide(L)'
;MSLLKLKLVTGRSLKQGEFLGDKFSKEYIDNVAVIELDEKDFKRLGIKEGSRVKVRSPFGEVVVKALKSRFFTEGVAFMPMGPWASAIVDPDTRGSGMPTLKGLEVEISPTSEEITPLRELLGKVSERAPLKEEFPSEVPQNPGSGRTVKDVVCNFCGCLCDDLEVIIANGKIVDVKRACVLGRSKIMGYSKNRILAPYVRRGGSLVKVDLKEAVKRAAEILVSAKYPLLYGWSSTSTEAIRLGIELAELLGGVFDNTSVICHGPTIQALQEVGIVTSTLGQVKNYADLVIYWGCNPLNAHPRHLTRYSALARGIYVKSRKDRRIVVVDVRYTDTARVADLFIKVKPGHDYELISALRMAVKEYDFEAKEVAGVPQETIYQLADMMTSCRFGVLFYGLGVTMTAGKSRNIEELIKLVQDLNEWTKFVLIPMRGHYNVTGANQACAWTTGYAFAIDFRRGYPRHNPGLTSATDLLLNGDVDAVLVVASDPVAHFPKKAVGHLLEVPVITIDPKWSLTATVSDVVIPSAIVGVECEGTAYRMDGVPLRLKSLIKPPRGVLSDEEVLNLIISKVRRLKKY
;
A
#
# COMPACT_ATOMS: atom_id res chain seq x y z
N MET A 1 -29.45 21.41 -9.24
CA MET A 1 -28.88 20.22 -8.58
C MET A 1 -28.02 20.69 -7.42
N SER A 2 -28.20 20.11 -6.23
CA SER A 2 -27.35 20.34 -5.07
C SER A 2 -25.93 19.86 -5.38
N LEU A 3 -24.98 20.78 -5.50
CA LEU A 3 -23.56 20.50 -5.68
C LEU A 3 -22.84 20.84 -4.37
N LEU A 4 -21.96 19.94 -3.93
CA LEU A 4 -21.20 20.11 -2.70
C LEU A 4 -19.71 19.93 -2.95
N LYS A 5 -18.90 20.84 -2.42
CA LYS A 5 -17.43 20.75 -2.43
C LYS A 5 -16.95 20.15 -1.13
N LEU A 6 -16.23 19.03 -1.21
CA LEU A 6 -15.69 18.31 -0.05
C LEU A 6 -14.20 17.99 -0.26
N LYS A 7 -13.47 17.72 0.83
CA LYS A 7 -12.10 17.20 0.75
C LYS A 7 -12.15 15.67 0.64
N LEU A 8 -11.63 15.13 -0.45
CA LEU A 8 -11.51 13.70 -0.68
C LEU A 8 -10.29 13.13 0.07
N VAL A 9 -10.53 12.08 0.85
CA VAL A 9 -9.48 11.27 1.46
C VAL A 9 -9.65 9.83 0.97
N THR A 10 -8.59 9.27 0.39
CA THR A 10 -8.58 7.86 0.01
C THR A 10 -7.96 7.01 1.12
N GLY A 11 -8.29 5.73 1.20
CA GLY A 11 -7.61 4.82 2.13
C GLY A 11 -8.14 3.40 2.11
N ARG A 12 -7.54 2.52 2.91
CA ARG A 12 -7.97 1.13 3.05
C ARG A 12 -9.18 1.03 3.98
N SER A 13 -10.20 0.26 3.56
CA SER A 13 -11.27 -0.22 4.43
C SER A 13 -11.11 -1.72 4.67
N LEU A 14 -11.68 -2.26 5.76
CA LEU A 14 -11.58 -3.70 6.06
C LEU A 14 -12.23 -4.56 4.97
N LYS A 15 -13.43 -4.17 4.51
CA LYS A 15 -14.16 -4.91 3.48
C LYS A 15 -13.43 -4.86 2.13
N GLN A 16 -12.93 -3.70 1.73
CA GLN A 16 -12.08 -3.58 0.54
C GLN A 16 -10.85 -4.49 0.65
N GLY A 17 -10.20 -4.49 1.82
CA GLY A 17 -9.02 -5.30 2.08
C GLY A 17 -9.27 -6.82 2.06
N GLU A 18 -10.46 -7.26 2.47
CA GLU A 18 -10.86 -8.66 2.49
C GLU A 18 -10.97 -9.25 1.08
N PHE A 19 -11.46 -8.47 0.11
CA PHE A 19 -11.66 -8.92 -1.27
C PHE A 19 -10.52 -8.51 -2.23
N LEU A 20 -9.40 -7.95 -1.73
CA LEU A 20 -8.25 -7.51 -2.54
C LEU A 20 -7.68 -8.57 -3.50
N GLY A 21 -7.83 -9.85 -3.14
CA GLY A 21 -7.35 -10.99 -3.93
C GLY A 21 -8.23 -11.34 -5.14
N ASP A 22 -9.40 -10.71 -5.28
CA ASP A 22 -10.31 -10.88 -6.41
C ASP A 22 -10.99 -9.54 -6.73
N LYS A 23 -10.33 -8.71 -7.53
CA LYS A 23 -10.82 -7.35 -7.85
C LYS A 23 -11.95 -7.33 -8.88
N PHE A 24 -12.31 -8.49 -9.43
CA PHE A 24 -13.41 -8.65 -10.39
C PHE A 24 -14.69 -9.12 -9.73
N SER A 25 -14.61 -9.57 -8.48
CA SER A 25 -15.75 -10.01 -7.69
C SER A 25 -16.71 -8.84 -7.47
N LYS A 26 -18.01 -9.18 -7.43
CA LYS A 26 -19.06 -8.21 -7.11
C LYS A 26 -18.82 -7.60 -5.73
N GLU A 27 -18.40 -8.41 -4.77
CA GLU A 27 -18.09 -7.98 -3.41
C GLU A 27 -16.96 -6.94 -3.38
N TYR A 28 -15.90 -7.11 -4.19
CA TYR A 28 -14.86 -6.09 -4.28
C TYR A 28 -15.42 -4.78 -4.85
N ILE A 29 -16.12 -4.85 -5.99
CA ILE A 29 -16.68 -3.67 -6.68
C ILE A 29 -17.66 -2.92 -5.76
N ASP A 30 -18.58 -3.63 -5.12
CA ASP A 30 -19.58 -3.06 -4.19
C ASP A 30 -18.95 -2.37 -2.97
N ASN A 31 -17.68 -2.68 -2.65
CA ASN A 31 -16.94 -2.08 -1.53
C ASN A 31 -15.90 -1.03 -1.97
N VAL A 32 -15.71 -0.79 -3.27
CA VAL A 32 -14.71 0.17 -3.79
C VAL A 32 -15.33 1.22 -4.70
N ALA A 33 -16.41 0.90 -5.42
CA ALA A 33 -17.21 1.84 -6.19
C ALA A 33 -18.18 2.64 -5.30
N VAL A 34 -17.67 3.14 -4.17
CA VAL A 34 -18.45 3.80 -3.12
C VAL A 34 -17.76 5.05 -2.61
N ILE A 35 -18.55 5.99 -2.09
CA ILE A 35 -18.08 7.15 -1.35
C ILE A 35 -18.83 7.27 -0.02
N GLU A 36 -18.10 7.36 1.07
CA GLU A 36 -18.65 7.57 2.41
C GLU A 36 -18.73 9.06 2.71
N LEU A 37 -19.90 9.53 3.11
CA LEU A 37 -20.19 10.95 3.42
C LEU A 37 -20.87 11.09 4.79
N ASP A 38 -20.67 12.22 5.45
CA ASP A 38 -21.33 12.56 6.72
C ASP A 38 -22.85 12.72 6.54
N GLU A 39 -23.64 12.43 7.60
CA GLU A 39 -25.09 12.57 7.55
C GLU A 39 -25.54 13.99 7.20
N LYS A 40 -24.80 15.02 7.65
CA LYS A 40 -25.11 16.41 7.28
C LYS A 40 -24.87 16.67 5.80
N ASP A 41 -23.84 16.08 5.21
CA ASP A 41 -23.55 16.21 3.79
C ASP A 41 -24.59 15.47 2.93
N PHE A 42 -25.14 14.34 3.41
CA PHE A 42 -26.32 13.70 2.82
C PHE A 42 -27.53 14.64 2.76
N LYS A 43 -27.82 15.33 3.87
CA LYS A 43 -28.94 16.29 3.96
C LYS A 43 -28.76 17.46 3.01
N ARG A 44 -27.55 18.02 2.94
CA ARG A 44 -27.19 19.12 2.01
C ARG A 44 -27.30 18.71 0.55
N LEU A 45 -26.94 17.47 0.23
CA LEU A 45 -27.07 16.89 -1.11
C LEU A 45 -28.50 16.46 -1.44
N GLY A 46 -29.38 16.29 -0.46
CA GLY A 46 -30.75 15.82 -0.67
C GLY A 46 -30.83 14.35 -1.13
N ILE A 47 -29.87 13.51 -0.72
CA ILE A 47 -29.76 12.10 -1.13
C ILE A 47 -30.07 11.13 0.02
N LYS A 48 -30.34 9.86 -0.32
CA LYS A 48 -30.54 8.76 0.64
C LYS A 48 -29.37 7.78 0.58
N GLU A 49 -29.21 6.97 1.63
CA GLU A 49 -28.17 5.94 1.63
C GLU A 49 -28.37 4.99 0.44
N GLY A 50 -27.29 4.78 -0.32
CA GLY A 50 -27.30 4.01 -1.55
C GLY A 50 -27.68 4.77 -2.81
N SER A 51 -28.00 6.08 -2.73
CA SER A 51 -28.10 6.94 -3.91
C SER A 51 -26.79 6.96 -4.71
N ARG A 52 -26.89 7.19 -6.02
CA ARG A 52 -25.73 7.37 -6.90
C ARG A 52 -25.34 8.84 -6.95
N VAL A 53 -24.05 9.09 -6.89
CA VAL A 53 -23.49 10.44 -6.95
C VAL A 53 -22.36 10.48 -7.98
N LYS A 54 -22.27 11.59 -8.70
CA LYS A 54 -21.12 11.92 -9.53
C LYS A 54 -20.10 12.63 -8.66
N VAL A 55 -18.86 12.14 -8.69
CA VAL A 55 -17.72 12.71 -7.97
C VAL A 55 -16.74 13.21 -9.03
N ARG A 56 -16.50 14.52 -9.05
CA ARG A 56 -15.66 15.19 -10.04
C ARG A 56 -14.48 15.87 -9.37
N SER A 57 -13.32 15.71 -10.00
CA SER A 57 -12.08 16.42 -9.70
C SER A 57 -11.56 17.10 -10.97
N PRO A 58 -10.52 17.94 -10.89
CA PRO A 58 -9.81 18.42 -12.07
C PRO A 58 -9.18 17.30 -12.94
N PHE A 59 -9.02 16.09 -12.40
CA PHE A 59 -8.30 14.98 -13.04
C PHE A 59 -9.21 13.90 -13.63
N GLY A 60 -10.51 13.96 -13.34
CA GLY A 60 -11.49 12.99 -13.81
C GLY A 60 -12.78 13.01 -13.01
N GLU A 61 -13.74 12.23 -13.48
CA GLU A 61 -15.02 12.00 -12.80
C GLU A 61 -15.37 10.51 -12.76
N VAL A 62 -16.13 10.13 -11.74
CA VAL A 62 -16.71 8.80 -11.57
C VAL A 62 -18.10 8.89 -10.97
N VAL A 63 -18.95 7.91 -11.28
CA VAL A 63 -20.23 7.69 -10.62
C VAL A 63 -20.08 6.52 -9.66
N VAL A 64 -20.43 6.75 -8.40
CA VAL A 64 -20.28 5.78 -7.30
C VAL A 64 -21.52 5.79 -6.41
N LYS A 65 -21.66 4.76 -5.58
CA LYS A 65 -22.71 4.68 -4.57
C LYS A 65 -22.33 5.49 -3.32
N ALA A 66 -23.21 6.39 -2.88
CA ALA A 66 -23.04 7.12 -1.63
C ALA A 66 -23.48 6.27 -0.44
N LEU A 67 -22.60 6.12 0.55
CA LEU A 67 -22.83 5.43 1.81
C LEU A 67 -22.73 6.42 2.97
N LYS A 68 -23.56 6.24 4.00
CA LYS A 68 -23.40 7.04 5.21
C LYS A 68 -22.14 6.62 5.94
N SER A 69 -21.29 7.59 6.24
CA SER A 69 -20.15 7.38 7.12
C SER A 69 -20.65 6.94 8.48
N ARG A 70 -19.95 5.98 9.09
CA ARG A 70 -20.22 5.56 10.47
C ARG A 70 -19.75 6.58 11.51
N PHE A 71 -19.02 7.61 11.06
CA PHE A 71 -18.29 8.52 11.93
C PHE A 71 -18.44 9.98 11.50
N PHE A 72 -18.17 10.89 12.44
CA PHE A 72 -18.19 12.32 12.17
C PHE A 72 -17.07 12.72 11.19
N THR A 73 -17.49 13.15 10.01
CA THR A 73 -16.61 13.42 8.86
C THR A 73 -17.08 14.61 8.04
N GLU A 74 -17.92 15.49 8.60
CA GLU A 74 -18.43 16.68 7.91
C GLU A 74 -17.31 17.44 7.18
N GLY A 75 -17.54 17.71 5.88
CA GLY A 75 -16.56 18.37 5.02
C GLY A 75 -15.54 17.44 4.36
N VAL A 76 -15.48 16.16 4.76
CA VAL A 76 -14.50 15.17 4.31
C VAL A 76 -15.21 13.95 3.72
N ALA A 77 -15.01 13.72 2.43
CA ALA A 77 -15.49 12.53 1.76
C ALA A 77 -14.43 11.42 1.78
N PHE A 78 -14.82 10.18 2.02
CA PHE A 78 -13.90 9.05 1.99
C PHE A 78 -14.21 8.08 0.85
N MET A 79 -13.16 7.70 0.11
CA MET A 79 -13.26 6.62 -0.87
C MET A 79 -12.25 5.51 -0.55
N PRO A 80 -12.69 4.23 -0.55
CA PRO A 80 -11.77 3.11 -0.50
C PRO A 80 -10.78 3.15 -1.68
N MET A 81 -9.52 2.81 -1.41
CA MET A 81 -8.51 2.74 -2.47
C MET A 81 -8.88 1.69 -3.51
N GLY A 82 -8.70 2.05 -4.78
CA GLY A 82 -8.91 1.18 -5.94
C GLY A 82 -9.15 1.99 -7.21
N PRO A 83 -9.68 1.35 -8.27
CA PRO A 83 -9.77 1.96 -9.59
C PRO A 83 -10.59 3.26 -9.63
N TRP A 84 -11.73 3.32 -8.93
CA TRP A 84 -12.60 4.50 -8.88
C TRP A 84 -11.93 5.69 -8.22
N ALA A 85 -11.27 5.48 -7.07
CA ALA A 85 -10.49 6.54 -6.42
C ALA A 85 -9.30 6.97 -7.29
N SER A 86 -8.58 6.01 -7.89
CA SER A 86 -7.42 6.28 -8.73
C SER A 86 -7.76 7.05 -10.02
N ALA A 87 -9.03 7.05 -10.43
CA ALA A 87 -9.52 7.76 -11.60
C ALA A 87 -9.69 9.28 -11.40
N ILE A 88 -9.69 9.76 -10.15
CA ILE A 88 -10.01 11.15 -9.81
C ILE A 88 -8.98 11.82 -8.89
N VAL A 89 -7.83 11.18 -8.67
CA VAL A 89 -6.74 11.70 -7.82
C VAL A 89 -5.74 12.51 -8.64
N ASP A 90 -5.05 13.41 -7.95
CA ASP A 90 -4.00 14.24 -8.52
C ASP A 90 -2.75 13.40 -8.84
N PRO A 91 -2.34 13.30 -10.11
CA PRO A 91 -1.15 12.56 -10.48
C PRO A 91 0.15 13.26 -10.05
N ASP A 92 0.12 14.56 -9.72
CA ASP A 92 1.33 15.34 -9.45
C ASP A 92 2.09 14.83 -8.22
N THR A 93 3.33 14.44 -8.45
CA THR A 93 4.24 13.95 -7.41
C THR A 93 4.96 15.07 -6.67
N ARG A 94 4.93 16.31 -7.18
CA ARG A 94 5.62 17.49 -6.62
C ARG A 94 7.09 17.20 -6.32
N GLY A 95 7.74 16.45 -7.20
CA GLY A 95 9.15 16.06 -7.08
C GLY A 95 9.45 15.00 -6.03
N SER A 96 8.43 14.37 -5.40
CA SER A 96 8.67 13.38 -4.33
C SER A 96 8.44 11.92 -4.77
N GLY A 97 8.03 11.69 -6.02
CA GLY A 97 7.55 10.39 -6.49
C GLY A 97 6.15 9.97 -6.02
N MET A 98 5.58 10.61 -4.99
CA MET A 98 4.29 10.23 -4.40
C MET A 98 3.17 11.12 -4.93
N PRO A 99 2.19 10.62 -5.71
CA PRO A 99 1.02 11.39 -6.11
C PRO A 99 0.20 11.91 -4.91
N THR A 100 -0.57 12.98 -5.10
CA THR A 100 -1.43 13.54 -4.04
C THR A 100 -2.77 12.79 -4.00
N LEU A 101 -2.83 11.72 -3.21
CA LEU A 101 -4.00 10.84 -3.12
C LEU A 101 -5.00 11.22 -2.02
N LYS A 102 -4.69 12.24 -1.21
CA LYS A 102 -5.53 12.68 -0.08
C LYS A 102 -5.51 14.20 0.05
N GLY A 103 -6.63 14.76 0.48
CA GLY A 103 -6.79 16.21 0.69
C GLY A 103 -7.18 16.99 -0.57
N LEU A 104 -7.51 16.30 -1.66
CA LEU A 104 -7.97 16.90 -2.91
C LEU A 104 -9.40 17.44 -2.74
N GLU A 105 -9.70 18.60 -3.33
CA GLU A 105 -11.07 19.09 -3.40
C GLU A 105 -11.85 18.40 -4.53
N VAL A 106 -13.05 17.92 -4.23
CA VAL A 106 -13.95 17.29 -5.19
C VAL A 106 -15.34 17.89 -5.14
N GLU A 107 -16.00 17.92 -6.28
CA GLU A 107 -17.41 18.28 -6.42
C GLU A 107 -18.26 17.02 -6.45
N ILE A 108 -19.30 16.99 -5.62
CA ILE A 108 -20.22 15.86 -5.50
C ILE A 108 -21.63 16.34 -5.81
N SER A 109 -22.32 15.62 -6.69
CA SER A 109 -23.71 15.89 -7.06
C SER A 109 -24.53 14.60 -7.20
N PRO A 110 -25.83 14.62 -6.91
CA PRO A 110 -26.72 13.49 -7.19
C PRO A 110 -26.79 13.22 -8.70
N THR A 111 -26.86 11.95 -9.11
CA THR A 111 -27.04 11.58 -10.52
C THR A 111 -27.94 10.35 -10.68
N SER A 112 -28.58 10.23 -11.85
CA SER A 112 -29.30 9.03 -12.30
C SER A 112 -28.43 8.12 -13.17
N GLU A 113 -27.21 8.53 -13.51
CA GLU A 113 -26.24 7.70 -14.25
C GLU A 113 -25.91 6.40 -13.49
N GLU A 114 -25.55 5.36 -14.23
CA GLU A 114 -25.08 4.11 -13.65
C GLU A 114 -23.71 4.27 -12.98
N ILE A 115 -23.40 3.39 -12.03
CA ILE A 115 -22.05 3.32 -11.44
C ILE A 115 -21.05 3.11 -12.57
N THR A 116 -20.00 3.93 -12.62
CA THR A 116 -19.00 3.86 -13.68
C THR A 116 -18.44 2.44 -13.75
N PRO A 117 -18.63 1.72 -14.86
CA PRO A 117 -18.15 0.35 -14.99
C PRO A 117 -16.63 0.28 -14.89
N LEU A 118 -16.12 -0.78 -14.27
CA LEU A 118 -14.66 -1.00 -14.14
C LEU A 118 -13.93 -0.94 -15.48
N ARG A 119 -14.57 -1.41 -16.56
CA ARG A 119 -14.01 -1.36 -17.92
C ARG A 119 -13.82 0.06 -18.43
N GLU A 120 -14.72 0.98 -18.10
CA GLU A 120 -14.64 2.37 -18.52
C GLU A 120 -13.51 3.11 -17.80
N LEU A 121 -13.25 2.77 -16.53
CA LEU A 121 -12.11 3.31 -15.77
C LEU A 121 -10.76 2.97 -16.41
N LEU A 122 -10.70 1.86 -17.13
CA LEU A 122 -9.51 1.39 -17.85
C LEU A 122 -9.37 2.05 -19.24
N GLY A 123 -10.28 2.95 -19.64
CA GLY A 123 -10.18 3.75 -20.86
C GLY A 123 -10.39 2.96 -22.16
N LYS A 124 -9.78 3.42 -23.27
CA LYS A 124 -9.87 2.83 -24.63
C LYS A 124 -9.33 1.39 -24.76
N VAL A 125 -8.91 0.78 -23.66
CA VAL A 125 -8.46 -0.63 -23.58
C VAL A 125 -9.60 -1.62 -23.86
N SER A 126 -10.82 -1.14 -24.16
CA SER A 126 -11.88 -1.93 -24.81
C SER A 126 -11.43 -2.60 -26.12
N GLU A 127 -10.36 -2.13 -26.78
CA GLU A 127 -9.80 -2.77 -28.00
C GLU A 127 -8.85 -3.96 -27.71
N ARG A 128 -8.25 -4.08 -26.51
CA ARG A 128 -7.47 -5.27 -26.09
C ARG A 128 -8.37 -6.42 -25.56
N ALA A 129 -9.55 -6.61 -26.15
CA ALA A 129 -10.68 -7.42 -25.66
C ALA A 129 -10.34 -8.80 -25.02
N PRO A 130 -11.17 -9.33 -24.09
CA PRO A 130 -11.87 -8.69 -22.97
C PRO A 130 -11.19 -9.00 -21.61
N LEU A 131 -11.50 -8.19 -20.58
CA LEU A 131 -11.18 -8.39 -19.15
C LEU A 131 -11.78 -9.65 -18.51
N LYS A 132 -12.19 -10.64 -19.31
CA LYS A 132 -12.87 -11.84 -18.84
C LYS A 132 -12.76 -12.96 -19.88
N GLU A 133 -11.70 -13.74 -19.78
CA GLU A 133 -11.82 -15.17 -20.07
C GLU A 133 -12.37 -15.85 -18.80
N GLU A 134 -13.12 -16.93 -18.94
CA GLU A 134 -13.50 -17.75 -17.79
C GLU A 134 -12.23 -18.33 -17.17
N PHE A 135 -11.68 -17.63 -16.17
CA PHE A 135 -10.53 -18.12 -15.46
C PHE A 135 -10.96 -19.27 -14.55
N PRO A 136 -10.19 -20.38 -14.49
CA PRO A 136 -10.54 -21.50 -13.64
C PRO A 136 -10.75 -21.04 -12.19
N SER A 137 -11.95 -21.29 -11.67
CA SER A 137 -12.31 -20.96 -10.28
C SER A 137 -11.66 -21.93 -9.28
N GLU A 138 -11.29 -23.14 -9.73
CA GLU A 138 -10.74 -24.18 -8.89
C GLU A 138 -9.32 -24.58 -9.31
N VAL A 139 -8.43 -24.58 -8.31
CA VAL A 139 -7.05 -25.03 -8.44
C VAL A 139 -7.00 -26.53 -8.17
N PRO A 140 -6.42 -27.37 -9.07
CA PRO A 140 -6.19 -28.78 -8.82
C PRO A 140 -5.39 -28.99 -7.54
N GLN A 141 -5.84 -29.94 -6.72
CA GLN A 141 -5.36 -30.07 -5.35
C GLN A 141 -4.30 -31.16 -5.26
N ASN A 142 -3.18 -30.83 -4.64
CA ASN A 142 -2.16 -31.81 -4.34
C ASN A 142 -2.63 -32.64 -3.14
N PRO A 143 -2.70 -33.99 -3.23
CA PRO A 143 -3.07 -34.82 -2.09
C PRO A 143 -2.07 -34.65 -0.94
N GLY A 144 -2.57 -34.66 0.30
CA GLY A 144 -1.72 -34.48 1.48
C GLY A 144 -2.45 -34.83 2.78
N SER A 145 -1.69 -35.21 3.80
CA SER A 145 -2.22 -35.54 5.13
C SER A 145 -2.70 -34.30 5.89
N GLY A 146 -3.61 -34.51 6.85
CA GLY A 146 -4.03 -33.46 7.77
C GLY A 146 -2.89 -33.04 8.72
N ARG A 147 -2.69 -31.74 8.91
CA ARG A 147 -1.70 -31.21 9.88
C ARG A 147 -2.06 -29.79 10.32
N THR A 148 -1.58 -29.39 11.50
CA THR A 148 -1.59 -27.99 11.94
C THR A 148 -0.18 -27.44 11.94
N VAL A 149 0.04 -26.33 11.24
CA VAL A 149 1.33 -25.62 11.20
C VAL A 149 1.23 -24.42 12.13
N LYS A 150 2.08 -24.38 13.15
CA LYS A 150 2.16 -23.28 14.12
C LYS A 150 3.20 -22.24 13.71
N ASP A 151 3.16 -21.08 14.36
CA ASP A 151 4.11 -19.97 14.19
C ASP A 151 4.26 -19.58 12.72
N VAL A 152 3.13 -19.50 12.02
CA VAL A 152 3.08 -19.10 10.61
C VAL A 152 3.11 -17.58 10.53
N VAL A 153 3.98 -17.08 9.65
CA VAL A 153 4.11 -15.65 9.37
C VAL A 153 3.08 -15.21 8.33
N CYS A 154 2.26 -14.22 8.67
CA CYS A 154 1.23 -13.63 7.84
C CYS A 154 1.84 -12.79 6.72
N ASN A 155 1.52 -13.09 5.46
CA ASN A 155 2.02 -12.39 4.28
C ASN A 155 1.10 -11.24 3.78
N PHE A 156 0.37 -10.54 4.65
CA PHE A 156 -0.57 -9.48 4.23
C PHE A 156 -0.02 -8.05 4.40
N CYS A 157 0.04 -7.54 5.64
CA CYS A 157 0.48 -6.18 5.95
C CYS A 157 1.82 -6.17 6.71
N GLY A 158 2.42 -4.99 6.84
CA GLY A 158 3.70 -4.78 7.54
C GLY A 158 3.70 -5.13 9.04
N CYS A 159 2.59 -5.61 9.61
CA CYS A 159 2.60 -6.21 10.96
C CYS A 159 3.26 -7.58 11.01
N LEU A 160 3.34 -8.29 9.87
CA LEU A 160 4.04 -9.57 9.70
C LEU A 160 3.79 -10.53 10.89
N CYS A 161 2.51 -10.78 11.20
CA CYS A 161 2.13 -11.53 12.40
C CYS A 161 2.64 -12.97 12.31
N ASP A 162 3.39 -13.43 13.30
CA ASP A 162 4.18 -14.66 13.31
C ASP A 162 3.65 -15.76 14.25
N ASP A 163 2.44 -15.58 14.78
CA ASP A 163 1.79 -16.49 15.74
C ASP A 163 0.56 -17.19 15.16
N LEU A 164 0.43 -17.24 13.83
CA LEU A 164 -0.72 -17.87 13.20
C LEU A 164 -0.63 -19.40 13.32
N GLU A 165 -1.78 -20.04 13.44
CA GLU A 165 -1.91 -21.50 13.32
C GLU A 165 -2.75 -21.82 12.09
N VAL A 166 -2.17 -22.54 11.13
CA VAL A 166 -2.83 -22.91 9.88
C VAL A 166 -3.19 -24.39 9.91
N ILE A 167 -4.46 -24.69 9.72
CA ILE A 167 -4.98 -26.05 9.69
C ILE A 167 -5.12 -26.48 8.24
N ILE A 168 -4.48 -27.61 7.91
CA ILE A 168 -4.45 -28.20 6.58
C ILE A 168 -5.14 -29.57 6.67
N ALA A 169 -6.03 -29.85 5.73
CA ALA A 169 -6.68 -31.15 5.56
C ALA A 169 -6.75 -31.50 4.06
N ASN A 170 -6.40 -32.74 3.69
CA ASN A 170 -6.41 -33.20 2.30
C ASN A 170 -5.64 -32.27 1.35
N GLY A 171 -4.48 -31.76 1.80
CA GLY A 171 -3.66 -30.80 1.05
C GLY A 171 -4.21 -29.38 0.93
N LYS A 172 -5.38 -29.08 1.52
CA LYS A 172 -6.03 -27.75 1.49
C LYS A 172 -5.87 -27.03 2.82
N ILE A 173 -5.68 -25.72 2.77
CA ILE A 173 -5.84 -24.86 3.95
C ILE A 173 -7.34 -24.73 4.24
N VAL A 174 -7.77 -25.21 5.40
CA VAL A 174 -9.19 -25.22 5.82
C VAL A 174 -9.50 -24.20 6.91
N ASP A 175 -8.50 -23.80 7.69
CA ASP A 175 -8.68 -22.77 8.72
C ASP A 175 -7.36 -22.05 9.02
N VAL A 176 -7.47 -20.80 9.49
CA VAL A 176 -6.35 -19.99 9.98
C VAL A 176 -6.76 -19.32 11.28
N LYS A 177 -6.21 -19.81 12.39
CA LYS A 177 -6.43 -19.24 13.72
C LYS A 177 -5.51 -18.06 13.96
N ARG A 178 -5.96 -17.15 14.83
CA ARG A 178 -5.25 -15.92 15.23
C ARG A 178 -4.97 -14.93 14.08
N ALA A 179 -5.45 -15.16 12.86
CA ALA A 179 -5.38 -14.15 11.81
C ALA A 179 -6.50 -13.11 11.96
N CYS A 180 -6.24 -11.85 11.60
CA CYS A 180 -7.35 -10.92 11.34
C CYS A 180 -8.04 -11.28 10.02
N VAL A 181 -9.19 -10.64 9.75
CA VAL A 181 -9.96 -10.84 8.51
C VAL A 181 -9.10 -10.74 7.24
N LEU A 182 -8.15 -9.79 7.19
CA LEU A 182 -7.29 -9.58 6.03
C LEU A 182 -6.30 -10.74 5.82
N GLY A 183 -5.60 -11.14 6.89
CA GLY A 183 -4.66 -12.27 6.83
C GLY A 183 -5.37 -13.59 6.57
N ARG A 184 -6.52 -13.80 7.21
CA ARG A 184 -7.36 -14.98 7.01
C ARG A 184 -7.84 -15.06 5.57
N SER A 185 -8.42 -13.98 5.03
CA SER A 185 -8.92 -13.94 3.65
C SER A 185 -7.80 -14.21 2.64
N LYS A 186 -6.61 -13.61 2.81
CA LYS A 186 -5.48 -13.85 1.89
C LYS A 186 -5.01 -15.30 1.92
N ILE A 187 -4.80 -15.88 3.10
CA ILE A 187 -4.27 -17.25 3.23
C ILE A 187 -5.32 -18.29 2.84
N MET A 188 -6.58 -18.15 3.28
CA MET A 188 -7.68 -19.04 2.91
C MET A 188 -8.06 -18.93 1.44
N GLY A 189 -7.97 -17.71 0.89
CA GLY A 189 -8.29 -17.41 -0.50
C GLY A 189 -7.17 -17.71 -1.49
N TYR A 190 -6.12 -18.44 -1.12
CA TYR A 190 -4.94 -18.71 -1.96
C TYR A 190 -5.29 -19.23 -3.36
N SER A 191 -6.33 -20.08 -3.46
CA SER A 191 -6.79 -20.68 -4.71
C SER A 191 -7.75 -19.81 -5.53
N LYS A 192 -8.32 -18.75 -4.95
CA LYS A 192 -9.28 -17.89 -5.65
C LYS A 192 -8.57 -17.06 -6.72
N ASN A 193 -9.16 -17.00 -7.91
CA ASN A 193 -8.70 -16.16 -9.01
C ASN A 193 -7.22 -16.41 -9.40
N ARG A 194 -6.81 -17.68 -9.39
CA ARG A 194 -5.41 -18.13 -9.57
C ARG A 194 -5.03 -18.17 -11.05
N ILE A 195 -3.84 -17.71 -11.39
CA ILE A 195 -3.23 -17.95 -12.69
C ILE A 195 -2.54 -19.33 -12.64
N LEU A 196 -2.92 -20.24 -13.55
CA LEU A 196 -2.43 -21.63 -13.55
C LEU A 196 -1.50 -21.97 -14.72
N ALA A 197 -1.37 -21.05 -15.68
CA ALA A 197 -0.49 -21.21 -16.83
C ALA A 197 0.05 -19.85 -17.27
N PRO A 198 1.17 -19.81 -18.00
CA PRO A 198 1.64 -18.61 -18.66
C PRO A 198 0.76 -18.22 -19.86
N TYR A 199 0.69 -16.91 -20.15
CA TYR A 199 -0.05 -16.36 -21.28
C TYR A 199 0.78 -15.33 -22.03
N VAL A 200 0.60 -15.26 -23.35
CA VAL A 200 1.20 -14.25 -24.23
C VAL A 200 0.11 -13.65 -25.10
N ARG A 201 0.09 -12.32 -25.22
CA ARG A 201 -0.89 -11.61 -26.04
C ARG A 201 -0.57 -11.76 -27.53
N ARG A 202 -1.55 -12.24 -28.31
CA ARG A 202 -1.49 -12.39 -29.77
C ARG A 202 -2.81 -11.94 -30.38
N GLY A 203 -2.77 -11.07 -31.39
CA GLY A 203 -4.00 -10.58 -32.05
C GLY A 203 -5.00 -9.93 -31.10
N GLY A 204 -4.53 -9.28 -30.03
CA GLY A 204 -5.38 -8.62 -29.02
C GLY A 204 -5.78 -9.48 -27.82
N SER A 205 -5.67 -10.82 -27.89
CA SER A 205 -6.12 -11.74 -26.82
C SER A 205 -4.97 -12.48 -26.14
N LEU A 206 -5.15 -12.89 -24.88
CA LEU A 206 -4.16 -13.65 -24.12
C LEU A 206 -4.25 -15.14 -24.48
N VAL A 207 -3.21 -15.66 -25.13
CA VAL A 207 -3.14 -17.08 -25.51
C VAL A 207 -2.29 -17.83 -24.50
N LYS A 208 -2.81 -18.95 -23.97
CA LYS A 208 -2.07 -19.84 -23.09
C LYS A 208 -0.85 -20.43 -23.81
N VAL A 209 0.31 -20.38 -23.18
CA VAL A 209 1.58 -20.91 -23.71
C VAL A 209 2.34 -21.69 -22.63
N ASP A 210 3.45 -22.33 -23.01
CA ASP A 210 4.36 -22.92 -22.03
C ASP A 210 5.26 -21.86 -21.37
N LEU A 211 5.88 -22.22 -20.24
CA LEU A 211 6.73 -21.31 -19.48
C LEU A 211 7.97 -20.86 -20.27
N LYS A 212 8.52 -21.72 -21.12
CA LYS A 212 9.72 -21.43 -21.90
C LYS A 212 9.43 -20.34 -22.92
N GLU A 213 8.26 -20.38 -23.56
CA GLU A 213 7.81 -19.36 -24.51
C GLU A 213 7.53 -18.04 -23.80
N ALA A 214 6.80 -18.04 -22.69
CA ALA A 214 6.52 -16.81 -21.94
C ALA A 214 7.79 -16.13 -21.42
N VAL A 215 8.74 -16.90 -20.86
CA VAL A 215 10.05 -16.39 -20.44
C VAL A 215 10.85 -15.84 -21.62
N LYS A 216 10.83 -16.53 -22.77
CA LYS A 216 11.49 -16.05 -23.99
C LYS A 216 10.90 -14.70 -24.42
N ARG A 217 9.57 -14.59 -24.49
CA ARG A 217 8.88 -13.36 -24.91
C ARG A 217 9.12 -12.21 -23.94
N ALA A 218 9.07 -12.46 -22.63
CA ALA A 218 9.37 -11.47 -21.61
C ALA A 218 10.81 -10.94 -21.75
N ALA A 219 11.79 -11.83 -21.90
CA ALA A 219 13.19 -11.44 -22.08
C ALA A 219 13.42 -10.66 -23.38
N GLU A 220 12.77 -11.03 -24.48
CA GLU A 220 12.84 -10.29 -25.75
C GLU A 220 12.30 -8.87 -25.62
N ILE A 221 11.16 -8.68 -24.96
CA ILE A 221 10.60 -7.35 -24.67
C ILE A 221 11.59 -6.53 -23.85
N LEU A 222 12.11 -7.09 -22.75
CA LEU A 222 13.01 -6.38 -21.84
C LEU A 222 14.34 -6.01 -22.49
N VAL A 223 14.93 -6.90 -23.31
CA VAL A 223 16.19 -6.63 -24.02
C VAL A 223 16.01 -5.60 -25.13
N SER A 224 14.82 -5.56 -25.76
CA SER A 224 14.53 -4.60 -26.84
C SER A 224 14.20 -3.20 -26.31
N ALA A 225 13.78 -3.09 -25.05
CA ALA A 225 13.47 -1.83 -24.40
C ALA A 225 14.73 -0.99 -24.17
N LYS A 226 14.65 0.31 -24.45
CA LYS A 226 15.71 1.28 -24.17
C LYS A 226 15.70 1.74 -22.73
N TYR A 227 14.51 1.80 -22.11
CA TYR A 227 14.36 2.24 -20.74
C TYR A 227 13.23 1.48 -20.01
N PRO A 228 13.46 0.20 -19.66
CA PRO A 228 12.45 -0.62 -19.01
C PRO A 228 12.27 -0.24 -17.53
N LEU A 229 11.02 -0.22 -17.07
CA LEU A 229 10.64 -0.07 -15.66
C LEU A 229 10.35 -1.43 -15.01
N LEU A 230 10.97 -1.70 -13.88
CA LEU A 230 10.80 -2.89 -13.05
C LEU A 230 10.09 -2.50 -11.75
N TYR A 231 8.78 -2.76 -11.63
CA TYR A 231 7.92 -2.24 -10.57
C TYR A 231 7.24 -3.31 -9.69
N GLY A 232 7.10 -3.01 -8.39
CA GLY A 232 6.23 -3.76 -7.46
C GLY A 232 6.95 -4.27 -6.21
N TRP A 233 7.35 -5.55 -6.22
CA TRP A 233 8.33 -6.20 -5.33
C TRP A 233 7.93 -6.36 -3.85
N SER A 234 7.00 -5.55 -3.36
CA SER A 234 6.70 -5.44 -1.92
C SER A 234 5.84 -6.59 -1.37
N SER A 235 5.39 -7.49 -2.25
CA SER A 235 4.60 -8.67 -1.90
C SER A 235 5.26 -9.99 -2.32
N THR A 236 6.59 -10.01 -2.53
CA THR A 236 7.40 -11.23 -2.75
C THR A 236 8.54 -11.37 -1.71
N SER A 237 9.37 -12.39 -1.83
CA SER A 237 10.52 -12.68 -0.96
C SER A 237 11.67 -11.71 -1.19
N THR A 238 12.48 -11.45 -0.16
CA THR A 238 13.68 -10.59 -0.27
C THR A 238 14.68 -11.14 -1.31
N GLU A 239 14.72 -12.45 -1.46
CA GLU A 239 15.53 -13.18 -2.43
C GLU A 239 15.09 -12.86 -3.87
N ALA A 240 13.79 -12.89 -4.18
CA ALA A 240 13.26 -12.48 -5.49
C ALA A 240 13.54 -11.00 -5.78
N ILE A 241 13.47 -10.14 -4.76
CA ILE A 241 13.75 -8.70 -4.89
C ILE A 241 15.19 -8.47 -5.35
N ARG A 242 16.16 -9.20 -4.78
CA ARG A 242 17.58 -9.09 -5.18
C ARG A 242 17.79 -9.45 -6.65
N LEU A 243 17.11 -10.50 -7.13
CA LEU A 243 17.14 -10.88 -8.56
C LEU A 243 16.49 -9.80 -9.44
N GLY A 244 15.44 -9.14 -8.96
CA GLY A 244 14.84 -8.00 -9.64
C GLY A 244 15.81 -6.81 -9.79
N ILE A 245 16.62 -6.54 -8.77
CA ILE A 245 17.68 -5.50 -8.81
C ILE A 245 18.77 -5.90 -9.83
N GLU A 246 19.26 -7.14 -9.78
CA GLU A 246 20.22 -7.67 -10.75
C GLU A 246 19.69 -7.57 -12.18
N LEU A 247 18.42 -7.90 -12.40
CA LEU A 247 17.78 -7.79 -13.71
C LEU A 247 17.71 -6.33 -14.18
N ALA A 248 17.35 -5.39 -13.30
CA ALA A 248 17.33 -3.96 -13.65
C ALA A 248 18.71 -3.44 -14.05
N GLU A 249 19.75 -3.84 -13.32
CA GLU A 249 21.14 -3.51 -13.62
C GLU A 249 21.59 -4.09 -14.97
N LEU A 250 21.34 -5.38 -15.22
CA LEU A 250 21.65 -6.04 -16.49
C LEU A 250 20.98 -5.36 -17.69
N LEU A 251 19.79 -4.81 -17.49
CA LEU A 251 19.02 -4.11 -18.53
C LEU A 251 19.44 -2.64 -18.69
N GLY A 252 20.04 -2.02 -17.67
CA GLY A 252 20.18 -0.56 -17.59
C GLY A 252 18.82 0.14 -17.42
N GLY A 253 17.87 -0.53 -16.74
CA GLY A 253 16.51 -0.03 -16.50
C GLY A 253 16.35 0.67 -15.16
N VAL A 254 15.09 0.88 -14.76
CA VAL A 254 14.74 1.43 -13.45
C VAL A 254 14.13 0.38 -12.57
N PHE A 255 14.61 0.26 -11.33
CA PHE A 255 13.97 -0.54 -10.28
C PHE A 255 13.21 0.38 -9.32
N ASP A 256 11.92 0.11 -9.13
CA ASP A 256 11.13 0.82 -8.13
C ASP A 256 10.09 -0.08 -7.44
N ASN A 257 9.76 0.20 -6.19
CA ASN A 257 8.83 -0.59 -5.39
C ASN A 257 7.65 0.24 -4.88
N THR A 258 6.67 -0.42 -4.24
CA THR A 258 5.44 0.26 -3.79
C THR A 258 5.66 1.41 -2.79
N SER A 259 6.86 1.61 -2.24
CA SER A 259 7.16 2.79 -1.44
C SER A 259 6.87 4.09 -2.19
N VAL A 260 7.07 4.14 -3.51
CA VAL A 260 6.81 5.33 -4.35
C VAL A 260 5.38 5.88 -4.18
N ILE A 261 4.39 5.02 -3.99
CA ILE A 261 2.99 5.40 -3.70
C ILE A 261 2.59 5.12 -2.24
N CYS A 262 3.53 5.14 -1.30
CA CYS A 262 3.28 4.80 0.10
C CYS A 262 4.16 5.60 1.07
N HIS A 263 5.32 5.07 1.44
CA HIS A 263 6.27 5.65 2.40
C HIS A 263 7.59 6.13 1.73
N GLY A 264 7.58 6.38 0.42
CA GLY A 264 8.68 7.04 -0.29
C GLY A 264 9.02 8.42 0.29
N PRO A 265 8.02 9.25 0.66
CA PRO A 265 8.27 10.50 1.39
C PRO A 265 8.95 10.30 2.74
N THR A 266 8.67 9.18 3.43
CA THR A 266 9.38 8.81 4.67
C THR A 266 10.86 8.54 4.43
N ILE A 267 11.20 7.86 3.33
CA ILE A 267 12.59 7.58 2.96
C ILE A 267 13.35 8.87 2.63
N GLN A 268 12.71 9.81 1.95
CA GLN A 268 13.31 11.12 1.65
C GLN A 268 13.57 11.91 2.95
N ALA A 269 12.59 11.97 3.85
CA ALA A 269 12.75 12.70 5.11
C ALA A 269 13.85 12.10 6.00
N LEU A 270 13.92 10.77 6.14
CA LEU A 270 14.96 10.14 6.97
C LEU A 270 16.37 10.32 6.39
N GLN A 271 16.50 10.51 5.08
CA GLN A 271 17.80 10.80 4.44
C GLN A 271 18.27 12.22 4.78
N GLU A 272 17.35 13.17 4.95
CA GLU A 272 17.68 14.56 5.28
C GLU A 272 17.95 14.77 6.77
N VAL A 273 17.16 14.15 7.66
CA VAL A 273 17.20 14.47 9.11
C VAL A 273 17.44 13.27 10.02
N GLY A 274 17.64 12.07 9.48
CA GLY A 274 17.81 10.84 10.26
C GLY A 274 16.49 10.28 10.78
N ILE A 275 16.55 9.34 11.74
CA ILE A 275 15.36 8.77 12.37
C ILE A 275 15.66 8.23 13.78
N VAL A 276 14.74 8.45 14.72
CA VAL A 276 14.81 7.86 16.08
C VAL A 276 13.73 6.78 16.21
N THR A 277 14.10 5.51 16.06
CA THR A 277 13.13 4.41 15.98
C THR A 277 13.36 3.31 17.03
N SER A 278 12.52 2.27 17.02
CA SER A 278 12.59 1.12 17.92
C SER A 278 11.90 -0.11 17.31
N THR A 279 12.07 -1.27 17.95
CA THR A 279 11.26 -2.45 17.60
C THR A 279 9.87 -2.37 18.23
N LEU A 280 8.90 -3.05 17.62
CA LEU A 280 7.55 -3.23 18.20
C LEU A 280 7.58 -3.98 19.55
N GLY A 281 8.65 -4.73 19.82
CA GLY A 281 8.88 -5.35 21.13
C GLY A 281 9.16 -4.30 22.22
N GLN A 282 9.93 -3.27 21.93
CA GLN A 282 10.17 -2.15 22.85
C GLN A 282 8.87 -1.38 23.10
N VAL A 283 8.11 -1.06 22.04
CA VAL A 283 6.80 -0.40 22.17
C VAL A 283 5.85 -1.20 23.06
N LYS A 284 5.72 -2.51 22.80
CA LYS A 284 4.88 -3.39 23.61
C LYS A 284 5.26 -3.33 25.09
N ASN A 285 6.55 -3.32 25.40
CA ASN A 285 7.01 -3.45 26.78
C ASN A 285 7.06 -2.14 27.56
N TYR A 286 7.36 -1.01 26.90
CA TYR A 286 7.71 0.25 27.57
C TYR A 286 6.72 1.40 27.30
N ALA A 287 6.06 1.44 26.14
CA ALA A 287 5.34 2.64 25.74
C ALA A 287 4.10 2.93 26.60
N ASP A 288 4.11 4.04 27.33
CA ASP A 288 2.97 4.53 28.10
C ASP A 288 2.22 5.67 27.42
N LEU A 289 2.79 6.27 26.37
CA LEU A 289 2.08 7.11 25.40
C LEU A 289 2.18 6.53 24.00
N VAL A 290 1.03 6.32 23.34
CA VAL A 290 0.93 5.84 21.96
C VAL A 290 0.15 6.84 21.12
N ILE A 291 0.81 7.43 20.13
CA ILE A 291 0.21 8.37 19.19
C ILE A 291 0.05 7.69 17.84
N TYR A 292 -1.15 7.76 17.25
CA TYR A 292 -1.41 7.39 15.87
C TYR A 292 -1.72 8.64 15.05
N TRP A 293 -0.83 9.00 14.13
CA TRP A 293 -0.93 10.19 13.30
C TRP A 293 -1.21 9.83 11.84
N GLY A 294 -2.35 10.25 11.30
CA GLY A 294 -2.72 10.01 9.90
C GLY A 294 -2.75 8.52 9.54
N CYS A 295 -3.13 7.65 10.47
CA CYS A 295 -3.22 6.21 10.25
C CYS A 295 -4.38 5.58 11.02
N ASN A 296 -4.97 4.54 10.40
CA ASN A 296 -6.07 3.76 10.97
C ASN A 296 -5.69 2.27 11.05
N PRO A 297 -4.82 1.89 11.99
CA PRO A 297 -4.35 0.51 12.15
C PRO A 297 -5.49 -0.50 12.31
N LEU A 298 -6.63 -0.19 12.91
CA LEU A 298 -7.73 -1.17 13.02
C LEU A 298 -8.27 -1.63 11.65
N ASN A 299 -8.13 -0.80 10.60
CA ASN A 299 -8.53 -1.16 9.24
C ASN A 299 -7.35 -1.56 8.34
N ALA A 300 -6.17 -0.95 8.53
CA ALA A 300 -5.01 -1.21 7.67
C ALA A 300 -4.07 -2.30 8.21
N HIS A 301 -3.98 -2.43 9.53
CA HIS A 301 -3.07 -3.31 10.27
C HIS A 301 -3.77 -3.94 11.49
N PRO A 302 -4.87 -4.72 11.32
CA PRO A 302 -5.89 -4.87 12.37
C PRO A 302 -5.41 -5.46 13.70
N ARG A 303 -4.32 -6.24 13.69
CA ARG A 303 -3.71 -6.82 14.91
C ARG A 303 -2.62 -5.95 15.54
N HIS A 304 -2.34 -4.77 15.00
CA HIS A 304 -1.27 -3.90 15.49
C HIS A 304 -1.49 -3.51 16.95
N LEU A 305 -2.69 -3.03 17.28
CA LEU A 305 -3.03 -2.60 18.63
C LEU A 305 -2.92 -3.75 19.63
N THR A 306 -3.44 -4.93 19.27
CA THR A 306 -3.52 -6.09 20.16
C THR A 306 -2.21 -6.85 20.31
N ARG A 307 -1.33 -6.86 19.29
CA ARG A 307 -0.03 -7.54 19.38
C ARG A 307 1.09 -6.65 19.91
N TYR A 308 1.10 -5.37 19.55
CA TYR A 308 2.34 -4.58 19.62
C TYR A 308 2.26 -3.27 20.41
N SER A 309 1.06 -2.73 20.66
CA SER A 309 0.95 -1.35 21.16
C SER A 309 -0.23 -1.17 22.13
N ALA A 310 -1.20 -0.33 21.77
CA ALA A 310 -2.31 0.15 22.58
C ALA A 310 -2.99 -0.87 23.50
N LEU A 311 -3.22 -2.09 23.01
CA LEU A 311 -3.96 -3.15 23.69
C LEU A 311 -3.06 -4.34 24.05
N ALA A 312 -1.76 -4.25 23.76
CA ALA A 312 -0.82 -5.32 23.99
C ALA A 312 -0.34 -5.33 25.43
N ARG A 313 -0.21 -6.54 25.99
CA ARG A 313 0.37 -6.78 27.31
C ARG A 313 1.89 -6.87 27.20
N GLY A 314 2.58 -5.88 27.76
CA GLY A 314 4.02 -5.85 27.93
C GLY A 314 4.48 -6.39 29.28
N ILE A 315 5.80 -6.39 29.47
CA ILE A 315 6.44 -6.75 30.75
C ILE A 315 6.20 -5.64 31.80
N TYR A 316 6.44 -4.38 31.43
CA TYR A 316 6.31 -3.22 32.32
C TYR A 316 4.95 -2.52 32.18
N VAL A 317 4.49 -2.33 30.94
CA VAL A 317 3.16 -1.81 30.64
C VAL A 317 2.19 -2.98 30.49
N LYS A 318 1.43 -3.29 31.55
CA LYS A 318 0.69 -4.56 31.67
C LYS A 318 -0.72 -4.50 31.08
N SER A 319 -1.31 -3.31 30.96
CA SER A 319 -2.70 -3.16 30.53
C SER A 319 -2.93 -1.89 29.71
N ARG A 320 -4.10 -1.80 29.07
CA ARG A 320 -4.57 -0.59 28.38
C ARG A 320 -4.69 0.63 29.30
N LYS A 321 -4.92 0.42 30.61
CA LYS A 321 -5.01 1.51 31.61
C LYS A 321 -3.66 2.19 31.86
N ASP A 322 -2.57 1.48 31.59
CA ASP A 322 -1.20 1.97 31.74
C ASP A 322 -0.72 2.73 30.50
N ARG A 323 -1.60 2.95 29.51
CA ARG A 323 -1.30 3.65 28.26
C ARG A 323 -2.26 4.81 28.05
N ARG A 324 -1.73 5.94 27.62
CA ARG A 324 -2.48 7.02 26.98
C ARG A 324 -2.41 6.84 25.47
N ILE A 325 -3.56 6.97 24.80
CA ILE A 325 -3.67 6.85 23.34
C ILE A 325 -4.16 8.16 22.77
N VAL A 326 -3.39 8.71 21.83
CA VAL A 326 -3.78 9.89 21.06
C VAL A 326 -3.95 9.49 19.61
N VAL A 327 -5.01 9.99 18.96
CA VAL A 327 -5.19 9.85 17.52
C VAL A 327 -5.29 11.24 16.90
N VAL A 328 -4.40 11.53 15.96
CA VAL A 328 -4.43 12.74 15.13
C VAL A 328 -4.83 12.31 13.72
N ASP A 329 -6.05 12.65 13.30
CA ASP A 329 -6.56 12.27 11.97
C ASP A 329 -7.65 13.27 11.54
N VAL A 330 -7.88 13.39 10.24
CA VAL A 330 -8.91 14.27 9.67
C VAL A 330 -10.32 13.69 9.83
N ARG A 331 -10.41 12.39 10.13
CA ARG A 331 -11.66 11.65 10.37
C ARG A 331 -11.65 10.98 11.73
N TYR A 332 -12.80 10.93 12.39
CA TYR A 332 -12.97 10.07 13.55
C TYR A 332 -13.02 8.60 13.08
N THR A 333 -11.95 7.83 13.24
CA THR A 333 -11.86 6.46 12.72
C THR A 333 -12.16 5.39 13.78
N ASP A 334 -12.22 4.12 13.38
CA ASP A 334 -12.25 3.00 14.34
C ASP A 334 -11.10 3.07 15.36
N THR A 335 -9.91 3.52 14.94
CA THR A 335 -8.78 3.71 15.85
C THR A 335 -9.02 4.90 16.80
N ALA A 336 -9.64 5.98 16.34
CA ALA A 336 -10.01 7.13 17.20
C ALA A 336 -10.99 6.75 18.32
N ARG A 337 -11.87 5.76 18.10
CA ARG A 337 -12.82 5.28 19.13
C ARG A 337 -12.17 4.69 20.37
N VAL A 338 -10.93 4.20 20.26
CA VAL A 338 -10.19 3.62 21.39
C VAL A 338 -9.16 4.60 21.96
N ALA A 339 -9.10 5.83 21.43
CA ALA A 339 -8.21 6.88 21.89
C ALA A 339 -8.73 7.55 23.17
N ASP A 340 -7.81 8.00 24.02
CA ASP A 340 -8.13 8.85 25.16
C ASP A 340 -8.27 10.32 24.72
N LEU A 341 -7.56 10.70 23.65
CA LEU A 341 -7.65 12.02 23.02
C LEU A 341 -7.70 11.87 21.49
N PHE A 342 -8.69 12.49 20.86
CA PHE A 342 -8.77 12.60 19.41
C PHE A 342 -8.59 14.07 19.00
N ILE A 343 -7.63 14.32 18.12
CA ILE A 343 -7.34 15.65 17.58
C ILE A 343 -7.69 15.63 16.09
N LYS A 344 -8.72 16.41 15.73
CA LYS A 344 -9.14 16.57 14.34
C LYS A 344 -8.32 17.65 13.66
N VAL A 345 -7.22 17.25 13.01
CA VAL A 345 -6.44 18.17 12.18
C VAL A 345 -7.22 18.53 10.91
N LYS A 346 -7.11 19.78 10.46
CA LYS A 346 -7.66 20.24 9.19
C LYS A 346 -6.94 19.52 8.04
N PRO A 347 -7.66 18.96 7.04
CA PRO A 347 -7.02 18.25 5.94
C PRO A 347 -5.92 19.05 5.25
N GLY A 348 -4.72 18.47 5.17
CA GLY A 348 -3.57 19.07 4.50
C GLY A 348 -2.79 20.09 5.33
N HIS A 349 -3.09 20.22 6.63
CA HIS A 349 -2.42 21.15 7.55
C HIS A 349 -1.63 20.44 8.67
N ASP A 350 -1.18 19.21 8.41
CA ASP A 350 -0.37 18.45 9.37
C ASP A 350 0.94 19.16 9.68
N TYR A 351 1.62 19.74 8.68
CA TYR A 351 2.90 20.44 8.85
C TYR A 351 2.80 21.58 9.86
N GLU A 352 1.77 22.42 9.75
CA GLU A 352 1.56 23.55 10.65
C GLU A 352 1.25 23.09 12.08
N LEU A 353 0.45 22.02 12.24
CA LEU A 353 0.17 21.46 13.57
C LEU A 353 1.43 20.90 14.23
N ILE A 354 2.26 20.18 13.47
CA ILE A 354 3.52 19.63 13.99
C ILE A 354 4.48 20.77 14.35
N SER A 355 4.55 21.82 13.52
CA SER A 355 5.38 23.00 13.80
C SER A 355 4.98 23.69 15.11
N ALA A 356 3.67 23.87 15.35
CA ALA A 356 3.16 24.43 16.60
C ALA A 356 3.45 23.52 17.82
N LEU A 357 3.34 22.20 17.67
CA LEU A 357 3.73 21.25 18.71
C LEU A 357 5.23 21.35 19.03
N ARG A 358 6.09 21.51 18.03
CA ARG A 358 7.53 21.69 18.26
C ARG A 358 7.83 22.99 19.00
N MET A 359 7.12 24.08 18.69
CA MET A 359 7.22 25.31 19.48
C MET A 359 6.85 25.06 20.94
N ALA A 360 5.71 24.41 21.19
CA ALA A 360 5.27 24.08 22.55
C ALA A 360 6.25 23.18 23.30
N VAL A 361 6.80 22.13 22.65
CA VAL A 361 7.80 21.22 23.23
C VAL A 361 9.13 21.92 23.54
N LYS A 362 9.46 22.99 22.81
CA LYS A 362 10.64 23.82 23.07
C LYS A 362 10.36 24.99 24.02
N GLU A 363 9.19 25.00 24.66
CA GLU A 363 8.76 26.07 25.56
C GLU A 363 8.72 27.46 24.89
N TYR A 364 8.49 27.49 23.57
CA TYR A 364 8.19 28.72 22.84
C TYR A 364 6.68 28.96 22.79
N ASP A 365 6.28 30.21 23.03
CA ASP A 365 4.90 30.64 22.84
C ASP A 365 4.59 30.95 21.37
N PHE A 366 3.33 30.74 20.99
CA PHE A 366 2.78 31.22 19.73
C PHE A 366 1.44 31.90 19.97
N GLU A 367 1.21 33.04 19.30
CA GLU A 367 0.02 33.89 19.54
C GLU A 367 -1.29 33.28 19.00
N ALA A 368 -1.20 32.33 18.07
CA ALA A 368 -2.36 31.75 17.41
C ALA A 368 -3.22 30.95 18.39
N LYS A 369 -4.50 31.35 18.53
CA LYS A 369 -5.52 30.65 19.34
C LYS A 369 -5.92 29.28 18.78
N GLU A 370 -5.69 29.07 17.49
CA GLU A 370 -5.95 27.82 16.78
C GLU A 370 -4.90 27.64 15.68
N VAL A 371 -4.37 26.43 15.53
CA VAL A 371 -3.48 26.04 14.41
C VAL A 371 -4.05 24.79 13.75
N ALA A 372 -4.19 24.82 12.43
CA ALA A 372 -4.69 23.69 11.65
C ALA A 372 -6.06 23.14 12.13
N GLY A 373 -6.96 23.99 12.62
CA GLY A 373 -8.24 23.55 13.17
C GLY A 373 -8.19 23.02 14.60
N VAL A 374 -7.02 23.11 15.27
CA VAL A 374 -6.80 22.59 16.62
C VAL A 374 -6.60 23.76 17.60
N PRO A 375 -7.43 23.88 18.65
CA PRO A 375 -7.29 24.91 19.67
C PRO A 375 -5.92 24.86 20.35
N GLN A 376 -5.37 26.03 20.66
CA GLN A 376 -4.08 26.19 21.34
C GLN A 376 -3.96 25.35 22.62
N GLU A 377 -5.00 25.33 23.45
CA GLU A 377 -5.05 24.52 24.68
C GLU A 377 -4.86 23.02 24.42
N THR A 378 -5.41 22.49 23.33
CA THR A 378 -5.26 21.08 22.94
C THR A 378 -3.84 20.80 22.45
N ILE A 379 -3.19 21.77 21.81
CA ILE A 379 -1.79 21.65 21.37
C ILE A 379 -0.87 21.57 22.59
N TYR A 380 -1.02 22.47 23.56
CA TYR A 380 -0.26 22.41 24.81
C TYR A 380 -0.58 21.14 25.62
N GLN A 381 -1.84 20.72 25.69
CA GLN A 381 -2.21 19.45 26.34
C GLN A 381 -1.47 18.26 25.72
N LEU A 382 -1.38 18.19 24.39
CA LEU A 382 -0.63 17.13 23.72
C LEU A 382 0.87 17.24 23.99
N ALA A 383 1.43 18.45 23.93
CA ALA A 383 2.85 18.69 24.24
C ALA A 383 3.19 18.21 25.66
N ASP A 384 2.37 18.56 26.66
CA ASP A 384 2.53 18.12 28.05
C ASP A 384 2.48 16.60 28.18
N MET A 385 1.54 15.94 27.48
CA MET A 385 1.49 14.47 27.44
C MET A 385 2.77 13.89 26.84
N MET A 386 3.30 14.50 25.78
CA MET A 386 4.50 14.02 25.09
C MET A 386 5.76 14.19 25.94
N THR A 387 5.95 15.31 26.63
CA THR A 387 7.13 15.59 27.45
C THR A 387 7.11 14.86 28.79
N SER A 388 5.93 14.59 29.36
CA SER A 388 5.78 13.93 30.68
C SER A 388 5.68 12.40 30.64
N CYS A 389 5.55 11.78 29.46
CA CYS A 389 5.51 10.31 29.35
C CYS A 389 6.87 9.68 29.72
N ARG A 390 6.91 8.37 30.00
CA ARG A 390 8.18 7.65 30.25
C ARG A 390 8.77 7.08 28.96
N PHE A 391 7.91 6.59 28.07
CA PHE A 391 8.28 6.14 26.75
C PHE A 391 7.15 6.43 25.78
N GLY A 392 7.37 7.41 24.90
CA GLY A 392 6.43 7.77 23.86
C GLY A 392 6.72 7.09 22.53
N VAL A 393 5.68 6.66 21.83
CA VAL A 393 5.77 6.21 20.44
C VAL A 393 4.79 6.97 19.56
N LEU A 394 5.29 7.44 18.41
CA LEU A 394 4.48 8.01 17.34
C LEU A 394 4.46 7.05 16.14
N PHE A 395 3.31 6.42 15.92
CA PHE A 395 3.00 5.71 14.70
C PHE A 395 2.38 6.66 13.69
N TYR A 396 2.87 6.65 12.45
CA TYR A 396 2.31 7.49 11.39
C TYR A 396 2.12 6.73 10.09
N GLY A 397 1.18 7.19 9.26
CA GLY A 397 0.86 6.51 8.01
C GLY A 397 0.56 7.46 6.86
N LEU A 398 -0.33 7.00 5.99
CA LEU A 398 -0.57 7.63 4.70
C LEU A 398 -1.24 9.00 4.77
N GLY A 399 -1.84 9.37 5.92
CA GLY A 399 -2.42 10.69 6.15
C GLY A 399 -1.40 11.83 6.12
N VAL A 400 -0.11 11.53 6.33
CA VAL A 400 0.98 12.52 6.28
C VAL A 400 1.91 12.34 5.09
N THR A 401 1.94 11.15 4.46
CA THR A 401 2.79 10.91 3.28
C THR A 401 2.09 11.24 1.95
N MET A 402 0.76 11.14 1.86
CA MET A 402 0.00 11.30 0.61
C MET A 402 -0.75 12.63 0.50
N THR A 403 -0.58 13.53 1.47
CA THR A 403 -1.14 14.88 1.50
C THR A 403 -0.11 15.91 1.03
N ALA A 404 -0.51 17.17 0.87
CA ALA A 404 0.43 18.26 0.62
C ALA A 404 1.53 18.30 1.70
N GLY A 405 2.75 18.70 1.33
CA GLY A 405 3.94 18.64 2.18
C GLY A 405 4.76 17.35 2.03
N LYS A 406 4.10 16.19 1.91
CA LYS A 406 4.72 14.88 1.63
C LYS A 406 5.91 14.58 2.54
N SER A 407 7.15 14.69 2.03
CA SER A 407 8.36 14.43 2.82
C SER A 407 8.56 15.46 3.93
N ARG A 408 8.19 16.72 3.71
CA ARG A 408 8.31 17.80 4.71
C ARG A 408 7.44 17.56 5.94
N ASN A 409 6.26 16.96 5.78
CA ASN A 409 5.45 16.52 6.92
C ASN A 409 6.19 15.49 7.78
N ILE A 410 6.90 14.56 7.14
CA ILE A 410 7.62 13.50 7.86
C ILE A 410 8.90 14.03 8.48
N GLU A 411 9.61 14.92 7.79
CA GLU A 411 10.77 15.63 8.33
C GLU A 411 10.39 16.34 9.64
N GLU A 412 9.26 17.05 9.65
CA GLU A 412 8.79 17.77 10.84
C GLU A 412 8.39 16.81 11.97
N LEU A 413 7.76 15.67 11.66
CA LEU A 413 7.49 14.61 12.65
C LEU A 413 8.78 14.02 13.24
N ILE A 414 9.80 13.80 12.42
CA ILE A 414 11.10 13.29 12.87
C ILE A 414 11.74 14.31 13.81
N LYS A 415 11.78 15.58 13.42
CA LYS A 415 12.34 16.66 14.24
C LYS A 415 11.59 16.81 15.56
N LEU A 416 10.25 16.73 15.57
CA LEU A 416 9.47 16.72 16.81
C LEU A 416 9.91 15.59 17.74
N VAL A 417 10.09 14.38 17.22
CA VAL A 417 10.56 13.25 18.04
C VAL A 417 12.00 13.42 18.50
N GLN A 418 12.88 14.03 17.69
CA GLN A 418 14.24 14.36 18.11
C GLN A 418 14.23 15.38 19.26
N ASP A 419 13.47 16.46 19.12
CA ASP A 419 13.30 17.50 20.14
C ASP A 419 12.75 16.90 21.45
N LEU A 420 11.79 15.97 21.37
CA LEU A 420 11.25 15.27 22.54
C LEU A 420 12.27 14.40 23.31
N ASN A 421 13.34 13.93 22.65
CA ASN A 421 14.38 13.13 23.33
C ASN A 421 15.27 13.95 24.26
N GLU A 422 15.15 15.28 24.29
CA GLU A 422 15.73 16.14 25.33
C GLU A 422 14.98 16.00 26.67
N TRP A 423 13.69 15.64 26.62
CA TRP A 423 12.81 15.55 27.77
C TRP A 423 12.58 14.11 28.24
N THR A 424 12.26 13.21 27.30
CA THR A 424 11.90 11.83 27.60
C THR A 424 12.18 10.90 26.43
N LYS A 425 12.17 9.58 26.66
CA LYS A 425 12.40 8.64 25.56
C LYS A 425 11.24 8.66 24.58
N PHE A 426 11.48 9.13 23.36
CA PHE A 426 10.48 9.15 22.30
C PHE A 426 11.00 8.49 21.01
N VAL A 427 10.12 7.79 20.29
CA VAL A 427 10.46 7.14 19.01
C VAL A 427 9.33 7.29 18.00
N LEU A 428 9.64 7.21 16.71
CA LEU A 428 8.64 7.09 15.64
C LEU A 428 8.81 5.83 14.81
N ILE A 429 7.69 5.27 14.36
CA ILE A 429 7.64 4.08 13.51
C ILE A 429 6.61 4.30 12.37
N PRO A 430 7.04 4.26 11.10
CA PRO A 430 6.09 4.31 9.98
C PRO A 430 5.26 3.03 9.91
N MET A 431 3.95 3.16 9.71
CA MET A 431 3.00 2.06 9.56
C MET A 431 3.08 1.43 8.15
N ARG A 432 4.21 0.80 7.85
CA ARG A 432 4.54 0.24 6.53
C ARG A 432 3.44 -0.69 6.00
N GLY A 433 3.05 -0.50 4.74
CA GLY A 433 1.87 -1.12 4.13
C GLY A 433 1.98 -2.63 3.89
N HIS A 434 2.60 -3.04 2.78
CA HIS A 434 2.72 -4.44 2.38
C HIS A 434 3.68 -5.21 3.30
N TYR A 435 3.49 -6.53 3.40
CA TYR A 435 4.23 -7.39 4.34
C TYR A 435 5.76 -7.36 4.14
N ASN A 436 6.24 -7.06 2.93
CA ASN A 436 7.68 -7.00 2.65
C ASN A 436 8.14 -5.70 1.97
N VAL A 437 7.37 -4.60 2.07
CA VAL A 437 7.84 -3.30 1.54
C VAL A 437 9.12 -2.84 2.25
N THR A 438 9.27 -3.15 3.53
CA THR A 438 10.52 -2.89 4.27
C THR A 438 11.67 -3.70 3.67
N GLY A 439 11.47 -4.99 3.35
CA GLY A 439 12.51 -5.84 2.78
C GLY A 439 12.89 -5.41 1.37
N ALA A 440 11.93 -4.90 0.59
CA ALA A 440 12.21 -4.27 -0.70
C ALA A 440 13.21 -3.11 -0.54
N ASN A 441 12.97 -2.21 0.42
CA ASN A 441 13.87 -1.08 0.65
C ASN A 441 15.21 -1.47 1.25
N GLN A 442 15.24 -2.43 2.18
CA GLN A 442 16.47 -2.94 2.76
C GLN A 442 17.35 -3.60 1.69
N ALA A 443 16.76 -4.46 0.86
CA ALA A 443 17.47 -5.12 -0.24
C ALA A 443 18.04 -4.15 -1.26
N CYS A 444 17.26 -3.14 -1.63
CA CYS A 444 17.72 -2.06 -2.48
C CYS A 444 18.91 -1.31 -1.83
N ALA A 445 18.78 -0.92 -0.56
CA ALA A 445 19.76 -0.08 0.12
C ALA A 445 21.12 -0.78 0.29
N TRP A 446 21.15 -2.03 0.76
CA TRP A 446 22.44 -2.72 0.93
C TRP A 446 23.09 -3.13 -0.40
N THR A 447 22.32 -3.21 -1.49
CA THR A 447 22.82 -3.65 -2.81
C THR A 447 23.27 -2.47 -3.65
N THR A 448 22.57 -1.34 -3.57
CA THR A 448 22.73 -0.20 -4.50
C THR A 448 23.08 1.11 -3.81
N GLY A 449 22.99 1.19 -2.49
CA GLY A 449 23.06 2.42 -1.71
C GLY A 449 21.75 3.21 -1.62
N TYR A 450 20.70 2.82 -2.36
CA TYR A 450 19.42 3.53 -2.42
C TYR A 450 18.22 2.61 -2.18
N ALA A 451 17.12 3.14 -1.65
CA ALA A 451 16.01 2.31 -1.19
C ALA A 451 14.88 2.08 -2.20
N PHE A 452 14.73 2.95 -3.22
CA PHE A 452 13.69 2.88 -4.27
C PHE A 452 14.03 3.85 -5.41
N ALA A 453 13.24 3.89 -6.50
CA ALA A 453 13.44 4.80 -7.64
C ALA A 453 14.89 4.82 -8.19
N ILE A 454 15.44 3.64 -8.49
CA ILE A 454 16.86 3.43 -8.81
C ILE A 454 17.03 3.26 -10.32
N ASP A 455 17.72 4.19 -10.97
CA ASP A 455 18.03 4.19 -12.40
C ASP A 455 19.44 3.65 -12.65
N PHE A 456 19.55 2.63 -13.50
CA PHE A 456 20.81 1.98 -13.88
C PHE A 456 21.31 2.34 -15.29
N ARG A 457 20.65 3.24 -16.03
CA ARG A 457 21.00 3.58 -17.43
C ARG A 457 22.45 3.97 -17.66
N ARG A 458 23.11 4.55 -16.64
CA ARG A 458 24.51 4.97 -16.73
C ARG A 458 25.52 3.87 -16.39
N GLY A 459 25.07 2.65 -16.14
CA GLY A 459 25.91 1.53 -15.70
C GLY A 459 26.26 1.55 -14.20
N TYR A 460 25.69 2.48 -13.44
CA TYR A 460 25.79 2.58 -11.99
C TYR A 460 24.48 3.15 -11.42
N PRO A 461 24.11 2.84 -10.17
CA PRO A 461 22.83 3.25 -9.61
C PRO A 461 22.76 4.78 -9.41
N ARG A 462 21.63 5.37 -9.80
CA ARG A 462 21.26 6.75 -9.50
C ARG A 462 19.88 6.81 -8.88
N HIS A 463 19.66 7.72 -7.96
CA HIS A 463 18.42 7.85 -7.22
C HIS A 463 17.97 9.30 -7.19
N ASN A 464 16.85 9.61 -7.85
CA ASN A 464 16.25 10.93 -7.87
C ASN A 464 14.71 10.79 -7.86
N PRO A 465 14.08 10.51 -6.70
CA PRO A 465 12.63 10.53 -6.59
C PRO A 465 12.06 11.84 -7.16
N GLY A 466 10.92 11.76 -7.86
CA GLY A 466 10.42 12.89 -8.68
C GLY A 466 10.90 12.86 -10.14
N LEU A 467 11.93 12.09 -10.46
CA LEU A 467 12.44 11.90 -11.82
C LEU A 467 12.55 10.40 -12.19
N THR A 468 13.13 9.59 -11.30
CA THR A 468 13.37 8.16 -11.53
C THR A 468 12.35 7.25 -10.82
N SER A 469 11.26 7.84 -10.33
CA SER A 469 10.15 7.12 -9.69
C SER A 469 9.20 6.55 -10.74
N ALA A 470 8.64 5.37 -10.49
CA ALA A 470 7.73 4.68 -11.41
C ALA A 470 6.54 5.56 -11.84
N THR A 471 5.99 6.34 -10.91
CA THR A 471 4.90 7.29 -11.16
C THR A 471 5.34 8.39 -12.11
N ASP A 472 6.45 9.08 -11.84
CA ASP A 472 6.97 10.17 -12.68
C ASP A 472 7.32 9.68 -14.09
N LEU A 473 8.04 8.56 -14.19
CA LEU A 473 8.43 7.97 -15.47
C LEU A 473 7.23 7.60 -16.34
N LEU A 474 6.17 7.06 -15.74
CA LEU A 474 4.92 6.77 -16.45
C LEU A 474 4.14 8.06 -16.80
N LEU A 475 4.16 9.08 -15.94
CA LEU A 475 3.48 10.35 -16.21
C LEU A 475 4.12 11.14 -17.35
N ASN A 476 5.43 11.03 -17.50
CA ASN A 476 6.22 11.69 -18.53
C ASN A 476 6.30 10.89 -19.84
N GLY A 477 5.95 9.61 -19.81
CA GLY A 477 6.05 8.72 -20.96
C GLY A 477 7.48 8.24 -21.25
N ASP A 478 8.36 8.25 -20.23
CA ASP A 478 9.79 8.03 -20.40
C ASP A 478 10.15 6.55 -20.69
N VAL A 479 9.35 5.63 -20.15
CA VAL A 479 9.63 4.18 -20.18
C VAL A 479 8.97 3.51 -21.38
N ASP A 480 9.62 2.53 -21.97
CA ASP A 480 9.14 1.86 -23.20
C ASP A 480 8.84 0.35 -23.01
N ALA A 481 8.98 -0.16 -21.79
CA ALA A 481 8.46 -1.45 -21.36
C ALA A 481 8.32 -1.48 -19.82
N VAL A 482 7.40 -2.30 -19.30
CA VAL A 482 7.19 -2.45 -17.85
C VAL A 482 7.16 -3.93 -17.46
N LEU A 483 7.97 -4.32 -16.49
CA LEU A 483 7.83 -5.57 -15.75
C LEU A 483 7.22 -5.29 -14.37
N VAL A 484 6.06 -5.88 -14.11
CA VAL A 484 5.37 -5.81 -12.83
C VAL A 484 5.50 -7.12 -12.09
N VAL A 485 6.00 -7.09 -10.86
CA VAL A 485 6.14 -8.27 -10.00
C VAL A 485 5.41 -8.06 -8.68
N ALA A 486 4.48 -8.96 -8.37
CA ALA A 486 3.72 -8.97 -7.11
C ALA A 486 3.07 -7.61 -6.74
N SER A 487 2.47 -6.95 -7.74
CA SER A 487 1.85 -5.63 -7.62
C SER A 487 0.77 -5.42 -8.68
N ASP A 488 -0.06 -4.40 -8.49
CA ASP A 488 -1.19 -4.09 -9.39
C ASP A 488 -1.29 -2.57 -9.64
N PRO A 489 -0.34 -1.97 -10.37
CA PRO A 489 -0.34 -0.53 -10.66
C PRO A 489 -1.61 -0.06 -11.36
N VAL A 490 -2.21 -0.85 -12.26
CA VAL A 490 -3.46 -0.46 -12.95
C VAL A 490 -4.59 -0.14 -11.97
N ALA A 491 -4.65 -0.84 -10.83
CA ALA A 491 -5.67 -0.61 -9.81
C ALA A 491 -5.38 0.57 -8.85
N HIS A 492 -4.12 1.01 -8.76
CA HIS A 492 -3.65 1.84 -7.64
C HIS A 492 -2.82 3.07 -8.04
N PHE A 493 -2.38 3.18 -9.31
CA PHE A 493 -1.73 4.36 -9.83
C PHE A 493 -2.76 5.35 -10.36
N PRO A 494 -2.47 6.67 -10.32
CA PRO A 494 -3.33 7.67 -10.95
C PRO A 494 -3.61 7.32 -12.42
N LYS A 495 -4.84 7.58 -12.88
CA LYS A 495 -5.29 7.27 -14.25
C LYS A 495 -4.32 7.73 -15.35
N LYS A 496 -3.70 8.90 -15.18
CA LYS A 496 -2.73 9.43 -16.15
C LYS A 496 -1.48 8.53 -16.29
N ALA A 497 -0.92 8.04 -15.18
CA ALA A 497 0.22 7.12 -15.21
C ALA A 497 -0.16 5.76 -15.79
N VAL A 498 -1.38 5.29 -15.47
CA VAL A 498 -1.93 4.06 -16.06
C VAL A 498 -2.11 4.21 -17.58
N GLY A 499 -2.46 5.40 -18.08
CA GLY A 499 -2.55 5.68 -19.51
C GLY A 499 -1.30 5.27 -20.29
N HIS A 500 -0.12 5.75 -19.89
CA HIS A 500 1.15 5.37 -20.53
C HIS A 500 1.51 3.90 -20.33
N LEU A 501 1.26 3.34 -19.14
CA LEU A 501 1.49 1.92 -18.87
C LEU A 501 0.74 1.02 -19.88
N LEU A 502 -0.43 1.46 -20.34
CA LEU A 502 -1.26 0.72 -21.31
C LEU A 502 -0.78 0.88 -22.77
N GLU A 503 0.11 1.83 -23.05
CA GLU A 503 0.64 2.10 -24.40
C GLU A 503 1.93 1.30 -24.68
N VAL A 504 2.60 0.83 -23.64
CA VAL A 504 3.87 0.09 -23.73
C VAL A 504 3.68 -1.41 -23.48
N PRO A 505 4.64 -2.27 -23.89
CA PRO A 505 4.64 -3.68 -23.52
C PRO A 505 4.70 -3.90 -22.01
N VAL A 506 3.78 -4.70 -21.47
CA VAL A 506 3.72 -5.01 -20.03
C VAL A 506 3.88 -6.50 -19.78
N ILE A 507 4.75 -6.85 -18.85
CA ILE A 507 4.97 -8.21 -18.36
C ILE A 507 4.51 -8.25 -16.91
N THR A 508 3.71 -9.25 -16.53
CA THR A 508 3.27 -9.44 -15.14
C THR A 508 3.71 -10.81 -14.63
N ILE A 509 4.38 -10.81 -13.47
CA ILE A 509 4.62 -12.00 -12.64
C ILE A 509 3.75 -11.85 -11.39
N ASP A 510 2.68 -12.63 -11.32
CA ASP A 510 1.71 -12.56 -10.22
C ASP A 510 1.05 -13.93 -10.02
N PRO A 511 0.71 -14.32 -8.78
CA PRO A 511 -0.09 -15.51 -8.57
C PRO A 511 -1.55 -15.41 -9.04
N LYS A 512 -2.13 -14.21 -9.12
CA LYS A 512 -3.57 -14.03 -9.34
C LYS A 512 -3.87 -13.06 -10.48
N TRP A 513 -5.05 -13.20 -11.09
CA TRP A 513 -5.49 -12.23 -12.09
C TRP A 513 -5.75 -10.89 -11.41
N SER A 514 -4.82 -9.96 -11.64
CA SER A 514 -4.95 -8.55 -11.27
C SER A 514 -5.43 -7.72 -12.47
N LEU A 515 -5.82 -6.47 -12.26
CA LEU A 515 -6.13 -5.59 -13.40
C LEU A 515 -4.92 -5.43 -14.31
N THR A 516 -3.73 -5.37 -13.72
CA THR A 516 -2.46 -5.32 -14.45
C THR A 516 -2.22 -6.58 -15.28
N ALA A 517 -2.45 -7.78 -14.72
CA ALA A 517 -2.29 -9.03 -15.47
C ALA A 517 -3.21 -9.08 -16.70
N THR A 518 -4.45 -8.61 -16.59
CA THR A 518 -5.42 -8.67 -17.70
C THR A 518 -5.06 -7.78 -18.90
N VAL A 519 -4.29 -6.72 -18.69
CA VAL A 519 -3.85 -5.81 -19.77
C VAL A 519 -2.44 -6.12 -20.28
N SER A 520 -1.74 -7.05 -19.63
CA SER A 520 -0.36 -7.40 -19.96
C SER A 520 -0.20 -8.11 -21.30
N ASP A 521 1.00 -8.02 -21.86
CA ASP A 521 1.44 -8.73 -23.06
C ASP A 521 2.02 -10.11 -22.73
N VAL A 522 2.58 -10.27 -21.53
CA VAL A 522 3.03 -11.55 -20.98
C VAL A 522 2.58 -11.68 -19.54
N VAL A 523 1.98 -12.81 -19.19
CA VAL A 523 1.60 -13.15 -17.81
C VAL A 523 2.28 -14.45 -17.44
N ILE A 524 3.01 -14.46 -16.32
CA ILE A 524 3.68 -15.65 -15.79
C ILE A 524 3.17 -15.90 -14.37
N PRO A 525 2.54 -17.05 -14.08
CA PRO A 525 2.13 -17.38 -12.72
C PRO A 525 3.34 -17.65 -11.84
N SER A 526 3.30 -17.16 -10.60
CA SER A 526 4.28 -17.50 -9.57
C SER A 526 3.63 -18.09 -8.32
N ALA A 527 4.43 -18.78 -7.51
CA ALA A 527 4.02 -19.33 -6.21
C ALA A 527 3.84 -18.22 -5.17
N ILE A 528 2.86 -18.37 -4.29
CA ILE A 528 2.56 -17.38 -3.24
C ILE A 528 3.56 -17.53 -2.09
N VAL A 529 4.46 -16.57 -1.92
CA VAL A 529 5.40 -16.51 -0.78
C VAL A 529 4.65 -16.50 0.55
N GLY A 530 5.04 -17.40 1.46
CA GLY A 530 4.40 -17.64 2.76
C GLY A 530 3.14 -18.50 2.73
N VAL A 531 2.81 -19.08 1.58
CA VAL A 531 1.75 -20.09 1.44
C VAL A 531 2.25 -21.30 0.66
N GLU A 532 2.84 -21.09 -0.52
CA GLU A 532 3.28 -22.14 -1.44
C GLU A 532 4.82 -22.27 -1.47
N CYS A 533 5.54 -21.17 -1.25
CA CYS A 533 6.99 -21.15 -1.10
C CYS A 533 7.40 -20.38 0.16
N GLU A 534 8.62 -20.63 0.62
CA GLU A 534 9.26 -19.86 1.69
C GLU A 534 9.90 -18.57 1.16
N GLY A 535 10.35 -17.72 2.06
CA GLY A 535 10.99 -16.45 1.69
C GLY A 535 11.26 -15.58 2.92
N THR A 536 12.17 -14.62 2.80
CA THR A 536 12.46 -13.69 3.89
C THR A 536 11.65 -12.41 3.72
N ALA A 537 11.01 -11.93 4.78
CA ALA A 537 10.38 -10.60 4.79
C ALA A 537 10.73 -9.78 6.03
N TYR A 538 10.65 -8.47 5.89
CA TYR A 538 10.94 -7.52 6.97
C TYR A 538 9.66 -6.84 7.45
N ARG A 539 9.42 -6.89 8.76
CA ARG A 539 8.29 -6.20 9.41
C ARG A 539 8.50 -4.68 9.37
N MET A 540 7.46 -3.90 9.67
CA MET A 540 7.50 -2.43 9.64
C MET A 540 8.61 -1.80 10.51
N ASP A 541 9.06 -2.51 11.55
CA ASP A 541 10.11 -2.12 12.49
C ASP A 541 11.49 -2.70 12.14
N GLY A 542 11.66 -3.24 10.92
CA GLY A 542 12.94 -3.76 10.42
C GLY A 542 13.32 -5.16 10.89
N VAL A 543 12.46 -5.85 11.66
CA VAL A 543 12.72 -7.23 12.09
C VAL A 543 12.53 -8.21 10.91
N PRO A 544 13.56 -8.98 10.50
CA PRO A 544 13.42 -10.01 9.48
C PRO A 544 12.74 -11.26 10.04
N LEU A 545 11.80 -11.83 9.28
CA LEU A 545 11.09 -13.07 9.59
C LEU A 545 11.06 -13.96 8.35
N ARG A 546 11.29 -15.26 8.54
CA ARG A 546 11.20 -16.27 7.47
C ARG A 546 9.76 -16.77 7.34
N LEU A 547 9.16 -16.59 6.17
CA LEU A 547 7.86 -17.16 5.84
C LEU A 547 8.00 -18.66 5.51
N LYS A 548 6.95 -19.43 5.83
CA LYS A 548 6.91 -20.89 5.64
C LYS A 548 6.16 -21.26 4.37
N SER A 549 6.56 -22.36 3.72
CA SER A 549 5.71 -23.05 2.74
C SER A 549 4.69 -23.94 3.48
N LEU A 550 3.41 -23.68 3.27
CA LEU A 550 2.29 -24.36 3.94
C LEU A 550 1.76 -25.52 3.10
N ILE A 551 1.67 -25.31 1.79
CA ILE A 551 1.20 -26.27 0.78
C ILE A 551 2.12 -26.22 -0.44
N LYS A 552 2.01 -27.20 -1.34
CA LYS A 552 2.75 -27.17 -2.61
C LYS A 552 2.05 -26.25 -3.62
N PRO A 553 2.78 -25.51 -4.46
CA PRO A 553 2.18 -24.74 -5.55
C PRO A 553 1.48 -25.66 -6.56
N PRO A 554 0.59 -25.10 -7.40
CA PRO A 554 0.02 -25.82 -8.53
C PRO A 554 1.11 -26.37 -9.46
N ARG A 555 0.84 -27.50 -10.12
CA ARG A 555 1.82 -28.13 -11.03
C ARG A 555 2.25 -27.16 -12.13
N GLY A 556 3.57 -27.00 -12.28
CA GLY A 556 4.17 -26.13 -13.31
C GLY A 556 4.26 -24.65 -12.90
N VAL A 557 3.75 -24.27 -11.72
CA VAL A 557 3.94 -22.92 -11.16
C VAL A 557 5.21 -22.91 -10.31
N LEU A 558 6.15 -22.02 -10.67
CA LEU A 558 7.42 -21.84 -9.98
C LEU A 558 7.34 -20.66 -9.00
N SER A 559 8.29 -20.54 -8.08
CA SER A 559 8.47 -19.34 -7.26
C SER A 559 8.88 -18.12 -8.09
N ASP A 560 8.66 -16.92 -7.54
CA ASP A 560 9.14 -15.67 -8.17
C ASP A 560 10.66 -15.73 -8.46
N GLU A 561 11.44 -16.31 -7.54
CA GLU A 561 12.88 -16.49 -7.65
C GLU A 561 13.28 -17.36 -8.84
N GLU A 562 12.62 -18.50 -9.02
CA GLU A 562 12.87 -19.41 -10.14
C GLU A 562 12.48 -18.77 -11.48
N VAL A 563 11.32 -18.08 -11.54
CA VAL A 563 10.90 -17.36 -12.76
C VAL A 563 11.90 -16.26 -13.13
N LEU A 564 12.33 -15.46 -12.15
CA LEU A 564 13.29 -14.37 -12.38
C LEU A 564 14.65 -14.92 -12.84
N ASN A 565 15.14 -16.02 -12.25
CA ASN A 565 16.37 -16.67 -12.71
C ASN A 565 16.28 -17.14 -14.17
N LEU A 566 15.13 -17.69 -14.59
CA LEU A 566 14.92 -18.09 -15.98
C LEU A 566 14.95 -16.87 -16.92
N ILE A 567 14.32 -15.75 -16.53
CA ILE A 567 14.34 -14.49 -17.29
C ILE A 567 15.76 -13.93 -17.37
N ILE A 568 16.47 -13.80 -16.25
CA ILE A 568 17.86 -13.30 -16.18
C ILE A 568 18.77 -14.15 -17.08
N SER A 569 18.68 -15.47 -16.98
CA SER A 569 19.45 -16.39 -17.81
C SER A 569 19.18 -16.18 -19.31
N LYS A 570 17.92 -15.91 -19.67
CA LYS A 570 17.54 -15.64 -21.06
C LYS A 570 18.00 -14.26 -21.53
N VAL A 571 17.89 -13.23 -20.69
CA VAL A 571 18.38 -11.86 -20.96
C VAL A 571 19.89 -11.88 -21.20
N ARG A 572 20.68 -12.56 -20.35
CA ARG A 572 22.13 -12.71 -20.54
C ARG A 572 22.48 -13.31 -21.90
N ARG A 573 21.80 -14.38 -22.30
CA ARG A 573 21.99 -15.02 -23.61
C ARG A 573 21.63 -14.11 -24.78
N LEU A 574 20.59 -13.27 -24.64
CA LEU A 574 20.16 -12.35 -25.69
C LEU A 574 21.09 -11.13 -25.82
N LYS A 575 21.64 -10.61 -24.71
CA LYS A 575 22.58 -9.47 -24.72
C LYS A 575 24.01 -9.84 -25.14
N LYS A 576 24.31 -11.12 -25.42
CA LYS A 576 25.66 -11.64 -25.72
C LYS A 576 26.69 -11.25 -24.65
N TYR A 577 26.36 -11.45 -23.37
CA TYR A 577 27.36 -11.44 -22.29
C TYR A 577 28.28 -12.65 -22.37
#